data_AF-A0A956XVE2-F1
#
_entry.id   AF-A0A956XVE2-F1
#
_cell.length_a   1.000
_cell.length_b   1.000
_cell.length_c   1.000
_cell.angle_alpha   90.00
_cell.angle_beta   90.00
_cell.angle_gamma   90.00
#
_symmetry.space_group_name_H-M   'P 1'
#
loop_
_entity.id
_entity.type
_entity.pdbx_description
1 polymer ?
#
loop_
_entity_poly.entity_id
_entity_poly.type
_entity_poly.pdbx_seq_one_letter_code
_entity_poly.pdbx_strand_id
1 'polypeptide(L)' 'MDLYKPNEYKHVNYGWDDAYADTLDPVERLVYRSNILGDDQRVTNTGGGNTSSKIIMKDPLTGEDVD' A
#
# COMPACT_ATOMS: atom_id res chain seq x y z
N MET A 1 4.62 -1.33 -19.21
CA MET A 1 5.86 -1.64 -18.48
C MET A 1 5.67 -3.06 -17.99
N ASP A 2 6.37 -4.02 -18.59
CA ASP A 2 6.20 -5.43 -18.23
C ASP A 2 6.81 -5.64 -16.85
N LEU A 3 5.96 -5.55 -15.82
CA LEU A 3 6.34 -5.85 -14.45
C LEU A 3 6.52 -7.37 -14.33
N TYR A 4 7.54 -7.78 -13.58
CA TYR A 4 7.78 -9.19 -13.26
C TYR A 4 6.51 -9.87 -12.75
N LYS A 5 6.26 -11.09 -13.20
CA LYS A 5 5.17 -11.92 -12.68
C LYS A 5 5.47 -12.31 -11.23
N PRO A 6 4.44 -12.50 -10.38
CA PRO A 6 4.60 -12.93 -8.99
C PRO A 6 5.56 -14.12 -8.77
N ASN A 7 5.61 -15.06 -9.71
CA ASN A 7 6.44 -16.25 -9.65
C ASN A 7 7.90 -16.05 -10.12
N GLU A 8 8.25 -14.86 -10.61
CA GLU A 8 9.61 -14.53 -11.06
C GLU A 8 10.46 -13.92 -9.93
N TYR A 9 9.83 -13.50 -8.82
CA TYR A 9 10.55 -12.99 -7.65
C TYR A 9 11.30 -14.12 -6.94
N LYS A 10 12.59 -13.91 -6.66
CA LYS A 10 13.48 -14.90 -6.01
C LYS A 10 13.70 -14.66 -4.52
N HIS A 11 13.62 -13.41 -4.07
CA HIS A 11 14.05 -13.00 -2.73
C HIS A 11 12.93 -12.42 -1.87
N VAL A 12 11.79 -12.12 -2.48
CA VAL A 12 10.61 -11.52 -1.86
C VAL A 12 9.37 -12.21 -2.40
N ASN A 13 8.27 -12.11 -1.67
CA ASN A 13 6.99 -12.64 -2.10
C ASN A 13 6.12 -11.50 -2.64
N TYR A 14 5.37 -11.77 -3.70
CA TYR A 14 4.32 -10.87 -4.16
C TYR A 14 3.04 -11.17 -3.36
N GLY A 15 2.69 -10.28 -2.43
CA GLY A 15 1.52 -10.45 -1.55
C GLY A 15 0.30 -9.61 -1.90
N TRP A 16 0.33 -8.89 -3.02
CA TRP A 16 -0.76 -8.02 -3.44
C TRP A 16 -1.86 -8.82 -4.16
N ASP A 17 -3.11 -8.60 -3.77
CA ASP A 17 -4.31 -9.12 -4.41
C ASP A 17 -5.11 -7.95 -4.98
N ASP A 18 -5.18 -7.86 -6.30
CA ASP A 18 -5.90 -6.79 -6.99
C ASP A 18 -7.40 -6.83 -6.69
N ALA A 19 -8.00 -8.03 -6.62
CA ALA A 19 -9.43 -8.17 -6.38
C ALA A 19 -9.81 -7.71 -4.98
N TYR A 20 -8.95 -7.99 -3.98
CA TYR A 20 -9.15 -7.46 -2.63
C TYR A 20 -8.91 -5.95 -2.58
N ALA A 21 -7.84 -5.45 -3.19
CA ALA A 21 -7.50 -4.02 -3.18
C ALA A 21 -8.57 -3.14 -3.84
N ASP A 22 -9.29 -3.66 -4.83
CA ASP A 22 -10.41 -2.99 -5.49
C ASP A 22 -11.64 -2.81 -4.58
N THR A 23 -11.75 -3.59 -3.50
CA THR A 23 -12.84 -3.44 -2.52
C THR A 23 -12.57 -2.36 -1.46
N LEU A 24 -11.32 -1.88 -1.37
CA LEU A 24 -10.86 -0.98 -0.33
C LEU A 24 -10.93 0.48 -0.77
N ASP A 25 -11.29 1.37 0.17
CA ASP A 25 -11.13 2.80 -0.04
C ASP A 25 -9.64 3.21 -0.13
N PRO A 26 -9.31 4.44 -0.58
CA PRO A 26 -7.92 4.85 -0.74
C PRO A 26 -7.06 4.78 0.54
N VAL A 27 -7.63 5.03 1.71
CA VAL A 27 -6.93 4.97 3.00
C VAL A 27 -6.72 3.52 3.43
N GLU A 28 -7.75 2.70 3.31
CA GLU A 28 -7.67 1.25 3.57
C GLU A 28 -6.65 0.57 2.65
N ARG A 29 -6.59 1.00 1.38
CA ARG A 29 -5.60 0.51 0.42
C ARG A 29 -4.16 0.86 0.81
N LEU A 30 -3.94 2.04 1.38
CA LEU A 30 -2.64 2.43 1.94
C LEU A 30 -2.27 1.54 3.14
N VAL A 31 -3.22 1.27 4.03
CA VAL A 31 -3.02 0.36 5.16
C VAL A 31 -2.71 -1.06 4.68
N TYR A 32 -3.49 -1.58 3.73
CA TYR A 32 -3.27 -2.90 3.14
C TYR A 32 -1.86 -3.03 2.55
N ARG A 33 -1.41 -2.03 1.77
CA ARG A 33 -0.04 -1.99 1.23
C ARG A 33 1.01 -2.00 2.35
N SER A 34 0.79 -1.17 3.37
CA SER A 34 1.73 -1.04 4.49
C SER A 34 1.85 -2.35 5.27
N ASN A 35 0.72 -3.05 5.47
CA ASN A 35 0.68 -4.35 6.12
C ASN A 35 1.40 -5.44 5.31
N ILE A 36 1.19 -5.52 3.98
CA ILE A 36 1.90 -6.48 3.13
C ILE A 36 3.41 -6.27 3.21
N LEU A 37 3.87 -5.01 3.16
CA LEU A 37 5.29 -4.70 3.24
C LEU A 37 5.86 -5.00 4.64
N GLY A 38 5.08 -4.75 5.69
CA GLY A 38 5.48 -4.96 7.08
C GLY A 38 5.49 -6.42 7.53
N ASP A 39 4.73 -7.30 6.86
CA ASP A 39 4.68 -8.73 7.16
C ASP A 39 5.97 -9.46 6.73
N ASP A 40 6.72 -8.88 5.78
CA ASP A 40 8.00 -9.42 5.32
C ASP A 40 9.18 -8.72 6.00
N GLN A 41 9.83 -9.41 6.94
CA GLN A 41 11.02 -8.88 7.65
C GLN A 41 12.23 -8.61 6.73
N ARG A 42 12.25 -9.16 5.51
CA ARG A 42 13.27 -8.84 4.51
C ARG A 42 13.07 -7.44 3.92
N VAL A 43 11.82 -6.94 3.95
CA VAL A 43 11.42 -5.62 3.45
C VAL A 43 11.50 -4.57 4.56
N THR A 44 10.96 -4.84 5.75
CA THR A 44 11.06 -3.96 6.92
C THR A 44 11.78 -4.66 8.07
N ASN A 45 12.92 -4.13 8.51
CA ASN A 45 13.88 -4.88 9.33
C ASN A 45 13.67 -4.78 10.86
N THR A 46 12.96 -3.76 11.39
CA THR A 46 12.41 -3.66 12.76
C THR A 46 11.95 -2.22 13.05
N GLY A 47 10.64 -1.93 12.98
CA GLY A 47 10.07 -0.64 13.39
C GLY A 47 10.39 0.56 12.48
N GLY A 48 11.01 0.32 11.31
CA GLY A 48 11.29 1.33 10.29
C GLY A 48 10.48 1.12 9.01
N GLY A 49 10.59 2.06 8.08
CA GLY A 49 9.82 2.10 6.84
C GLY A 49 8.63 3.05 6.94
N ASN A 50 8.26 3.65 5.81
CA ASN A 50 7.07 4.49 5.70
C ASN A 50 6.36 4.19 4.38
N THR A 51 5.07 4.44 4.35
CA THR A 51 4.27 4.38 3.13
C THR A 51 3.35 5.60 3.16
N SER A 52 3.25 6.27 2.02
CA SER A 52 2.36 7.41 1.85
C SER A 52 1.50 7.20 0.61
N SER A 53 0.36 7.86 0.58
CA SER A 53 -0.52 7.96 -0.58
C SER A 53 -0.99 9.39 -0.68
N LYS A 54 -1.14 9.86 -1.91
CA LYS A 54 -1.78 11.13 -2.21
C LYS A 54 -3.26 10.85 -2.47
N ILE A 55 -4.13 11.43 -1.64
CA ILE A 55 -5.57 11.14 -1.60
C ILE A 55 -6.29 12.46 -1.37
N ILE A 56 -7.35 12.69 -2.15
CA ILE A 56 -8.24 13.83 -1.94
C ILE A 56 -9.13 13.54 -0.73
N MET A 57 -9.13 14.44 0.26
CA MET A 57 -9.97 14.33 1.46
C MET A 57 -10.61 15.68 1.80
N LYS A 58 -11.69 15.63 2.59
CA LYS A 58 -12.34 16.82 3.13
C LYS A 58 -11.48 17.44 4.23
N ASP A 59 -11.15 18.73 4.09
CA ASP A 59 -10.56 19.50 5.17
C ASP A 59 -11.58 19.65 6.32
N PRO A 60 -11.27 19.24 7.56
CA PRO A 60 -12.20 19.33 8.68
C PRO A 60 -12.55 20.77 9.08
N LEU A 61 -11.77 21.78 8.67
CA LEU A 61 -12.02 23.18 9.00
C LEU A 61 -12.89 23.88 7.96
N THR A 62 -12.69 23.60 6.68
CA THR A 62 -13.37 24.29 5.58
C THR A 62 -14.46 23.47 4.89
N GLY A 63 -14.39 22.14 4.96
CA GLY A 63 -15.28 21.23 4.22
C GLY A 63 -14.97 21.13 2.72
N GLU A 64 -13.93 21.82 2.25
CA GLU A 64 -13.47 21.74 0.87
C GLU A 64 -12.60 20.50 0.65
N ASP A 65 -12.54 20.02 -0.59
CA ASP A 65 -11.67 18.92 -0.97
C ASP A 65 -10.22 19.41 -1.13
N VAL A 66 -9.28 18.73 -0.48
CA VAL A 66 -7.83 19.00 -0.52
C VAL A 66 -7.04 17.75 -0.90
N ASP A 67 -5.92 17.92 -1.61
CA ASP A 67 -5.02 16.87 -2.12
C ASP A 67 -3.64 16.84 -1.44
#